data_AF-A0A5J4NEG9-F1
#
_entry.id   AF-A0A5J4NEG9-F1
#
_cell.length_a   1.000
_cell.length_b   1.000
_cell.length_c   1.000
_cell.angle_alpha   90.00
_cell.angle_beta   90.00
_cell.angle_gamma   90.00
#
_symmetry.space_group_name_H-M   'P 1'
#
loop_
_entity.id
_entity.type
_entity.pdbx_description
1 polymer ?
#
loop_
_entity_poly.entity_id
_entity_poly.type
_entity_poly.pdbx_seq_one_letter_code
_entity_poly.pdbx_strand_id
1 'polypeptide(L)'
;MRGRRGPERAEPLLYINYQVADNFKCRIRQRMILELNAQASLRKEQIQNETPVTDEMVFYHNLANSLFLEHLQNHEYVYTLSVFLPESGLSEKKILRPFELMRLLGVENEAESLEQLGCLRNDTSNSIICKLLKFVSLQARKTVGHKIVQTIDGLEMENRLEGIDREYELRRILEVDTTKRAFESRLNKYRQAIAEDAQLELKSQMDAFQRTQMVQVRMEIEEEFRQKLRERQQQICNFTEETVLQSIRVHSGY
;
A
#
# COMPACT_ATOMS: atom_id res chain seq x y z
N MET A 1 -103.17 -45.60 19.77
CA MET A 1 -102.23 -45.95 20.86
C MET A 1 -101.14 -46.84 20.28
N ARG A 2 -99.89 -46.39 20.39
CA ARG A 2 -98.71 -46.85 19.65
C ARG A 2 -98.32 -48.29 19.97
N GLY A 3 -97.92 -49.01 18.92
CA GLY A 3 -97.44 -50.39 18.99
C GLY A 3 -96.13 -50.55 19.75
N ARG A 4 -96.02 -51.65 20.48
CA ARG A 4 -94.76 -52.26 20.89
C ARG A 4 -94.63 -53.59 20.15
N ARG A 5 -93.92 -53.59 19.02
CA ARG A 5 -93.28 -54.79 18.48
C ARG A 5 -91.88 -54.85 19.09
N GLY A 6 -91.47 -56.04 19.51
CA GLY A 6 -90.29 -56.28 20.35
C GLY A 6 -88.97 -55.93 19.68
N PRO A 7 -87.86 -55.97 20.45
CA PRO A 7 -86.53 -55.84 19.87
C PRO A 7 -86.19 -57.13 19.12
N GLU A 8 -86.35 -57.10 17.81
CA GLU A 8 -85.79 -58.08 16.89
C GLU A 8 -84.25 -57.96 16.91
N ARG A 9 -83.63 -58.93 17.57
CA ARG A 9 -82.30 -59.52 17.31
C ARG A 9 -81.46 -58.85 16.20
N ALA A 10 -80.61 -57.88 16.55
CA ALA A 10 -79.56 -57.39 15.64
C ALA A 10 -78.35 -56.74 16.36
N GLU A 11 -77.93 -57.19 17.55
CA GLU A 11 -76.89 -56.48 18.33
C GLU A 11 -75.85 -57.40 19.03
N PRO A 12 -75.26 -58.41 18.37
CA PRO A 12 -73.92 -58.87 18.78
C PRO A 12 -72.85 -58.63 17.71
N LEU A 13 -73.20 -58.79 16.43
CA LEU A 13 -72.23 -58.77 15.33
C LEU A 13 -71.72 -57.37 15.00
N LEU A 14 -72.55 -56.34 15.18
CA LEU A 14 -72.13 -54.94 14.95
C LEU A 14 -71.08 -54.50 15.99
N TYR A 15 -71.27 -54.89 17.24
CA TYR A 15 -70.36 -54.61 18.34
C TYR A 15 -69.03 -55.35 18.19
N ILE A 16 -69.08 -56.61 17.78
CA ILE A 16 -67.87 -57.40 17.48
C ILE A 16 -67.11 -56.78 16.30
N ASN A 17 -67.78 -56.36 15.23
CA ASN A 17 -67.13 -55.71 14.10
C ASN A 17 -66.49 -54.37 14.47
N TYR A 18 -67.15 -53.56 15.31
CA TYR A 18 -66.59 -52.30 15.81
C TYR A 18 -65.35 -52.55 16.69
N GLN A 19 -65.42 -53.52 17.61
CA GLN A 19 -64.27 -53.89 18.44
C GLN A 19 -63.11 -54.45 17.61
N VAL A 20 -63.38 -55.25 16.58
CA VAL A 20 -62.34 -55.75 15.67
C VAL A 20 -61.72 -54.60 14.87
N ALA A 21 -62.52 -53.65 14.38
CA ALA A 21 -62.05 -52.48 13.67
C ALA A 21 -61.19 -51.56 14.56
N ASP A 22 -61.60 -51.34 15.81
CA ASP A 22 -60.83 -50.54 16.77
C ASP A 22 -59.54 -51.23 17.18
N ASN A 23 -59.55 -52.55 17.41
CA ASN A 23 -58.33 -53.31 17.65
C ASN A 23 -57.38 -53.25 16.45
N PHE A 24 -57.90 -53.34 15.23
CA PHE A 24 -57.11 -53.21 14.01
C PHE A 24 -56.52 -51.80 13.86
N LYS A 25 -57.31 -50.76 14.14
CA LYS A 25 -56.88 -49.36 14.13
C LYS A 25 -55.81 -49.08 15.18
N CYS A 26 -55.96 -49.61 16.39
CA CYS A 26 -54.96 -49.54 17.45
C CYS A 26 -53.66 -50.25 17.05
N ARG A 27 -53.76 -51.44 16.43
CA ARG A 27 -52.59 -52.18 15.94
C ARG A 27 -51.85 -51.45 14.83
N ILE A 28 -52.56 -50.85 13.87
CA ILE A 28 -51.94 -50.01 12.83
C ILE A 28 -51.26 -48.80 13.46
N ARG A 29 -51.94 -48.11 14.38
CA ARG A 29 -51.36 -46.95 15.06
C ARG A 29 -50.10 -47.31 15.84
N GLN A 30 -50.13 -48.40 16.60
CA GLN A 30 -48.95 -48.90 17.31
C GLN A 30 -47.82 -49.26 16.36
N ARG A 31 -48.12 -49.96 15.27
CA ARG A 31 -47.12 -50.32 14.27
C ARG A 31 -46.50 -49.09 13.60
N MET A 32 -47.32 -48.10 13.26
CA MET A 32 -46.86 -46.84 12.69
C MET A 32 -45.99 -46.06 13.67
N ILE A 33 -46.36 -46.01 14.95
CA ILE A 33 -45.53 -45.38 15.99
C ILE A 33 -44.18 -46.12 16.14
N LEU A 34 -44.19 -47.45 16.13
CA LEU A 34 -42.97 -48.25 16.21
C LEU A 34 -42.08 -48.07 14.97
N GLU A 35 -42.67 -48.05 13.77
CA GLU A 35 -41.94 -47.82 12.51
C GLU A 35 -41.39 -46.39 12.43
N LEU A 36 -42.17 -45.39 12.86
CA LEU A 36 -41.71 -43.99 12.92
C LEU A 36 -40.61 -43.81 13.96
N ASN A 37 -40.71 -44.45 15.13
CA ASN A 37 -39.66 -44.42 16.14
C ASN A 37 -38.41 -45.17 15.66
N ALA A 38 -38.55 -46.32 14.99
CA ALA A 38 -37.43 -47.03 14.40
C ALA A 38 -36.75 -46.21 13.30
N GLN A 39 -37.52 -45.54 12.44
CA GLN A 39 -37.02 -44.61 11.44
C GLN A 39 -36.35 -43.39 12.08
N ALA A 40 -36.88 -42.85 13.17
CA ALA A 40 -36.27 -41.74 13.91
C ALA A 40 -34.94 -42.16 14.56
N SER A 41 -34.85 -43.37 15.10
CA SER A 41 -33.62 -43.94 15.63
C SER A 41 -32.58 -44.21 14.53
N LEU A 42 -33.01 -44.78 13.39
CA LEU A 42 -32.14 -44.97 12.22
C LEU A 42 -31.67 -43.63 11.63
N ARG A 43 -32.51 -42.59 11.65
CA ARG A 43 -32.11 -41.22 11.27
C ARG A 43 -31.07 -40.67 12.22
N LYS A 44 -31.23 -40.88 13.54
CA LYS A 44 -30.23 -40.47 14.54
C LYS A 44 -28.90 -41.21 14.36
N GLU A 45 -28.94 -42.50 14.02
CA GLU A 45 -27.73 -43.31 13.72
C GLU A 45 -27.09 -42.92 12.38
N GLN A 46 -27.88 -42.58 11.36
CA GLN A 46 -27.34 -42.06 10.08
C GLN A 46 -26.72 -40.68 10.25
N ILE A 47 -27.31 -39.78 11.05
CA ILE A 47 -26.73 -38.48 11.42
C ILE A 47 -25.43 -38.63 12.23
N GLN A 48 -25.27 -39.71 13.01
CA GLN A 48 -24.02 -40.00 13.73
C GLN A 48 -22.92 -40.60 12.83
N ASN A 49 -23.31 -41.21 11.70
CA ASN A 49 -22.37 -41.86 10.77
C ASN A 49 -22.02 -40.99 9.54
N GLU A 50 -22.77 -39.92 9.28
CA GLU A 50 -22.46 -38.94 8.24
C GLU A 50 -21.64 -37.78 8.83
N THR A 51 -20.31 -37.94 8.75
CA THR A 51 -19.28 -36.94 9.09
C THR A 51 -19.22 -36.52 10.56
N PRO A 52 -18.03 -36.31 11.15
CA PRO A 52 -17.96 -35.61 12.43
C PRO A 52 -18.48 -34.21 12.15
N VAL A 53 -19.73 -33.94 12.52
CA VAL A 53 -20.25 -32.57 12.61
C VAL A 53 -19.24 -31.87 13.50
N THR A 54 -18.43 -31.00 12.90
CA THR A 54 -17.43 -30.25 13.65
C THR A 54 -18.15 -29.59 14.81
N ASP A 55 -17.55 -29.62 16.00
CA ASP A 55 -18.14 -29.06 17.23
C ASP A 55 -18.65 -27.62 16.99
N GLU A 56 -18.00 -26.92 16.06
CA GLU A 56 -18.37 -25.63 15.49
C GLU A 56 -19.75 -25.58 14.82
N MET A 57 -20.13 -26.55 13.97
CA MET A 57 -21.43 -26.53 13.29
C MET A 57 -22.59 -26.77 14.27
N VAL A 58 -22.40 -27.65 15.27
CA VAL A 58 -23.35 -27.82 16.38
C VAL A 58 -23.44 -26.53 17.20
N PHE A 59 -22.31 -25.88 17.45
CA PHE A 59 -22.24 -24.61 18.16
C PHE A 59 -22.99 -23.49 17.43
N TYR A 60 -22.75 -23.28 16.13
CA TYR A 60 -23.46 -22.27 15.34
C TYR A 60 -24.95 -22.56 15.21
N HIS A 61 -25.34 -23.83 15.11
CA HIS A 61 -26.76 -24.22 15.13
C HIS A 61 -27.43 -23.86 16.46
N ASN A 62 -26.78 -24.15 17.60
CA ASN A 62 -27.30 -23.78 18.92
C ASN A 62 -27.34 -22.25 19.10
N LEU A 63 -26.35 -21.53 18.56
CA LEU A 63 -26.29 -20.08 18.56
C LEU A 63 -27.47 -19.47 17.78
N ALA A 64 -27.74 -19.97 16.58
CA ALA A 64 -28.87 -19.55 15.76
C ALA A 64 -30.20 -19.82 16.47
N ASN A 65 -30.39 -21.01 17.02
CA ASN A 65 -31.62 -21.34 17.76
C ASN A 65 -31.79 -20.45 18.99
N SER A 66 -30.71 -20.12 19.70
CA SER A 66 -30.75 -19.21 20.86
C SER A 66 -31.12 -17.77 20.45
N LEU A 67 -30.64 -17.31 19.29
CA LEU A 67 -31.02 -16.01 18.73
C LEU A 67 -32.52 -15.98 18.38
N PHE A 68 -33.05 -17.04 17.77
CA PHE A 68 -34.48 -17.12 17.46
C PHE A 68 -35.32 -17.22 18.73
N LEU A 69 -34.86 -17.97 19.74
CA LEU A 69 -35.52 -18.06 21.03
C LEU A 69 -35.68 -16.67 21.67
N GLU A 70 -34.61 -15.87 21.66
CA GLU A 70 -34.63 -14.49 22.18
C GLU A 70 -35.63 -13.61 21.42
N HIS A 71 -35.67 -13.70 20.09
CA HIS A 71 -36.65 -12.97 19.29
C HIS A 71 -38.09 -13.39 19.60
N LEU A 72 -38.35 -14.69 19.68
CA LEU A 72 -39.69 -15.23 19.97
C LEU A 72 -40.15 -14.85 21.38
N GLN A 73 -39.23 -14.78 22.35
CA GLN A 73 -39.50 -14.32 23.72
C GLN A 73 -39.85 -12.82 23.76
N ASN A 74 -39.07 -11.98 23.07
CA ASN A 74 -39.32 -10.54 23.07
C ASN A 74 -40.63 -10.13 22.38
N HIS A 75 -41.08 -10.90 21.39
CA HIS A 75 -42.35 -10.66 20.68
C HIS A 75 -43.53 -11.48 21.24
N GLU A 76 -43.36 -12.15 22.39
CA GLU A 76 -44.41 -12.89 23.09
C GLU A 76 -45.14 -13.94 22.23
N TYR A 77 -44.42 -14.63 21.34
CA TYR A 77 -45.01 -15.71 20.51
C TYR A 77 -45.17 -17.00 21.31
N VAL A 78 -46.09 -17.00 22.28
CA VAL A 78 -46.29 -18.08 23.27
C VAL A 78 -46.52 -19.45 22.63
N TYR A 79 -47.34 -19.53 21.58
CA TYR A 79 -47.60 -20.80 20.87
C TYR A 79 -46.34 -21.31 20.15
N THR A 80 -45.64 -20.43 19.44
CA THR A 80 -44.42 -20.81 18.73
C THR A 80 -43.33 -21.24 19.70
N LEU A 81 -43.20 -20.58 20.85
CA LEU A 81 -42.24 -20.94 21.89
C LEU A 81 -42.47 -22.33 22.48
N SER A 82 -43.73 -22.71 22.70
CA SER A 82 -44.07 -24.01 23.32
C SER A 82 -43.77 -25.20 22.39
N VAL A 83 -43.80 -24.98 21.08
CA VAL A 83 -43.41 -25.97 20.06
C VAL A 83 -41.92 -25.88 19.75
N PHE A 84 -41.37 -24.67 19.64
CA PHE A 84 -39.98 -24.43 19.27
C PHE A 84 -38.99 -24.96 20.31
N LEU A 85 -39.26 -24.78 21.60
CA LEU A 85 -38.33 -25.20 22.66
C LEU A 85 -38.07 -26.74 22.66
N PRO A 86 -39.09 -27.62 22.58
CA PRO A 86 -38.85 -29.06 22.47
C PRO A 86 -38.32 -29.49 21.09
N GLU A 87 -38.73 -28.84 20.00
CA GLU A 87 -38.29 -29.23 18.65
C GLU A 87 -36.85 -28.79 18.33
N SER A 88 -36.39 -27.68 18.90
CA SER A 88 -35.03 -27.15 18.69
C SER A 88 -33.97 -27.84 19.54
N GLY A 89 -34.36 -28.71 20.48
CA GLY A 89 -33.46 -29.34 21.44
C GLY A 89 -32.79 -28.35 22.39
N LEU A 90 -33.34 -27.13 22.52
CA LEU A 90 -32.83 -26.10 23.42
C LEU A 90 -33.27 -26.32 24.88
N SER A 91 -34.29 -27.14 25.12
CA SER A 91 -34.71 -27.54 26.47
C SER A 91 -33.62 -28.31 27.24
N GLU A 92 -32.75 -29.03 26.52
CA GLU A 92 -31.66 -29.83 27.10
C GLU A 92 -30.30 -29.11 27.11
N LYS A 93 -30.17 -28.01 26.37
CA LYS A 93 -28.91 -27.27 26.16
C LYS A 93 -28.92 -25.92 26.87
N LYS A 94 -27.73 -25.40 27.22
CA LYS A 94 -27.62 -24.08 27.88
C LYS A 94 -28.14 -22.99 26.95
N ILE A 95 -29.25 -22.35 27.34
CA ILE A 95 -29.75 -21.14 26.69
C ILE A 95 -28.72 -20.03 26.90
N LEU A 96 -28.16 -19.52 25.81
CA LEU A 96 -27.19 -18.45 25.85
C LEU A 96 -27.89 -17.13 26.21
N ARG A 97 -27.32 -16.39 27.15
CA ARG A 97 -27.85 -15.07 27.53
C ARG A 97 -27.62 -14.06 26.40
N PRO A 98 -28.48 -13.04 26.25
CA PRO A 98 -28.32 -11.95 25.26
C PRO A 98 -26.89 -11.38 25.16
N PHE A 99 -26.25 -11.19 26.31
CA PHE A 99 -24.87 -10.70 26.41
C PHE A 99 -23.82 -11.73 25.96
N GLU A 100 -24.01 -13.01 26.31
CA GLU A 100 -23.15 -14.10 25.82
C GLU A 100 -23.27 -14.25 24.30
N LEU A 101 -24.48 -14.08 23.73
CA LEU A 101 -24.72 -14.10 22.29
C LEU A 101 -23.94 -12.99 21.57
N MET A 102 -23.99 -11.76 22.09
CA MET A 102 -23.27 -10.63 21.49
C MET A 102 -21.75 -10.79 21.56
N ARG A 103 -21.23 -11.33 22.66
CA ARG A 103 -19.80 -11.68 22.80
C ARG A 103 -19.36 -12.75 21.82
N LEU A 104 -20.13 -13.83 21.70
CA LEU A 104 -19.82 -14.96 20.82
C LEU A 104 -19.87 -14.57 19.34
N LEU A 105 -20.68 -13.57 18.98
CA LEU A 105 -20.75 -13.00 17.64
C LEU A 105 -19.61 -12.00 17.34
N GLY A 106 -18.66 -11.79 18.27
CA GLY A 106 -17.48 -10.95 18.07
C GLY A 106 -17.75 -9.45 18.07
N VAL A 107 -18.93 -9.03 18.54
CA VAL A 107 -19.41 -7.64 18.41
C VAL A 107 -18.83 -6.70 19.49
N GLU A 108 -18.14 -7.23 20.50
CA GLU A 108 -17.61 -6.46 21.63
C GLU A 108 -16.30 -5.69 21.35
N ASN A 109 -15.56 -5.99 20.27
CA ASN A 109 -14.13 -5.63 20.19
C ASN A 109 -13.70 -4.61 19.12
N GLU A 110 -14.61 -4.03 18.34
CA GLU A 110 -14.28 -2.93 17.43
C GLU A 110 -14.83 -1.62 17.99
N ALA A 111 -13.95 -0.78 18.56
CA ALA A 111 -14.36 0.48 19.17
C ALA A 111 -15.11 1.42 18.19
N GLU A 112 -14.87 1.30 16.87
CA GLU A 112 -15.63 2.00 15.82
C GLU A 112 -17.02 1.40 15.55
N SER A 113 -17.22 0.10 15.82
CA SER A 113 -18.53 -0.53 15.72
C SER A 113 -19.42 -0.20 16.91
N LEU A 114 -18.85 0.18 18.06
CA LEU A 114 -19.56 0.49 19.31
C LEU A 114 -20.46 1.75 19.23
N GLU A 115 -20.08 2.80 18.50
CA GLU A 115 -20.96 3.97 18.30
C GLU A 115 -22.18 3.61 17.43
N GLN A 116 -22.00 2.75 16.42
CA GLN A 116 -23.08 2.20 15.59
C GLN A 116 -23.88 1.11 16.32
N LEU A 117 -23.28 0.47 17.32
CA LEU A 117 -23.95 -0.39 18.28
C LEU A 117 -24.71 0.41 19.34
N GLY A 118 -24.39 1.68 19.57
CA GLY A 118 -25.20 2.59 20.39
C GLY A 118 -26.65 2.63 19.90
N CYS A 119 -26.86 2.53 18.58
CA CYS A 119 -28.19 2.39 17.99
C CYS A 119 -28.85 1.02 18.30
N LEU A 120 -28.06 -0.02 18.54
CA LEU A 120 -28.53 -1.36 18.93
C LEU A 120 -28.76 -1.47 20.45
N ARG A 121 -28.08 -0.67 21.26
CA ARG A 121 -28.19 -0.71 22.73
C ARG A 121 -29.41 0.05 23.25
N ASN A 122 -29.84 1.10 22.56
CA ASN A 122 -30.90 2.00 23.04
C ASN A 122 -32.32 1.61 22.62
N ASP A 123 -32.47 0.80 21.56
CA ASP A 123 -33.78 0.28 21.14
C ASP A 123 -34.11 -0.98 21.97
N THR A 124 -34.84 -0.80 23.06
CA THR A 124 -35.32 -1.90 23.93
C THR A 124 -36.42 -2.76 23.28
N SER A 125 -36.99 -2.31 22.16
CA SER A 125 -38.11 -2.95 21.47
C SER A 125 -37.72 -3.97 20.39
N ASN A 126 -36.44 -4.06 20.03
CA ASN A 126 -35.97 -4.91 18.94
C ASN A 126 -35.11 -6.08 19.46
N SER A 127 -35.44 -7.30 19.02
CA SER A 127 -34.61 -8.50 19.26
C SER A 127 -33.17 -8.35 18.74
N ILE A 128 -32.25 -9.17 19.25
CA ILE A 128 -30.84 -9.19 18.84
C ILE A 128 -30.72 -9.50 17.35
N ILE A 129 -31.54 -10.40 16.81
CA ILE A 129 -31.54 -10.71 15.36
C ILE A 129 -31.85 -9.46 14.54
N CYS A 130 -32.89 -8.70 14.91
CA CYS A 130 -33.25 -7.47 14.21
C CYS A 130 -32.11 -6.44 14.24
N LYS A 131 -31.41 -6.37 15.38
CA LYS A 131 -30.24 -5.51 15.57
C LYS A 131 -29.07 -5.93 14.67
N LEU A 132 -28.78 -7.22 14.57
CA LEU A 132 -27.76 -7.76 13.68
C LEU A 132 -28.09 -7.54 12.20
N LEU A 133 -29.34 -7.77 11.78
CA LEU A 133 -29.77 -7.51 10.41
C LEU A 133 -29.64 -6.02 10.04
N LYS A 134 -29.99 -5.13 10.97
CA LYS A 134 -29.79 -3.68 10.81
C LYS A 134 -28.29 -3.35 10.67
N PHE A 135 -27.44 -3.93 11.53
CA PHE A 135 -25.99 -3.76 11.46
C PHE A 135 -25.41 -4.22 10.10
N VAL A 136 -25.74 -5.44 9.66
CA VAL A 136 -25.28 -5.98 8.36
C VAL A 136 -25.79 -5.11 7.20
N SER A 137 -27.03 -4.63 7.26
CA SER A 137 -27.58 -3.74 6.23
C SER A 137 -26.87 -2.39 6.16
N LEU A 138 -26.45 -1.83 7.30
CA LEU A 138 -25.70 -0.58 7.38
C LEU A 138 -24.28 -0.76 6.85
N GLN A 139 -23.63 -1.87 7.21
CA GLN A 139 -22.29 -2.20 6.70
C GLN A 139 -22.30 -2.46 5.18
N ALA A 140 -23.29 -3.20 4.67
CA ALA A 140 -23.45 -3.42 3.24
C ALA A 140 -23.63 -2.09 2.47
N ARG A 141 -24.41 -1.14 3.01
CA ARG A 141 -24.56 0.20 2.43
C ARG A 141 -23.26 1.00 2.45
N LYS A 142 -22.47 0.88 3.52
CA LYS A 142 -21.15 1.50 3.61
C LYS A 142 -20.19 0.93 2.59
N THR A 143 -20.13 -0.38 2.38
CA THR A 143 -19.23 -0.98 1.38
C THR A 143 -19.53 -0.53 -0.06
N VAL A 144 -20.78 -0.17 -0.35
CA VAL A 144 -21.18 0.39 -1.65
C VAL A 144 -20.85 1.89 -1.74
N GLY A 145 -20.95 2.64 -0.62
CA GLY A 145 -20.57 4.05 -0.54
C GLY A 145 -19.05 4.31 -0.40
N HIS A 146 -18.27 3.35 0.09
CA HIS A 146 -16.82 3.49 0.32
C HIS A 146 -16.00 3.38 -0.97
N LYS A 147 -16.61 3.08 -2.11
CA LYS A 147 -15.96 3.23 -3.42
C LYS A 147 -15.86 4.69 -3.88
N ILE A 148 -16.53 5.64 -3.22
CA ILE A 148 -16.61 7.02 -3.69
C ILE A 148 -16.07 8.06 -2.68
N VAL A 149 -15.98 7.76 -1.38
CA VAL A 149 -15.48 8.76 -0.41
C VAL A 149 -14.72 8.07 0.74
N GLN A 150 -13.39 8.05 0.63
CA GLN A 150 -12.51 8.11 1.81
C GLN A 150 -12.00 9.55 1.91
N THR A 151 -12.74 10.36 2.66
CA THR A 151 -12.37 11.72 3.06
C THR A 151 -12.52 11.80 4.58
N ILE A 152 -11.76 10.97 5.27
CA ILE A 152 -11.49 11.13 6.69
C ILE A 152 -9.96 11.20 6.70
N ASP A 153 -9.44 12.42 6.87
CA ASP A 153 -8.05 12.86 6.70
C ASP A 153 -7.48 13.05 5.28
N GLY A 154 -8.25 13.72 4.42
CA GLY A 154 -7.71 14.29 3.17
C GLY A 154 -6.50 15.21 3.41
N LEU A 155 -6.51 15.99 4.49
CA LEU A 155 -5.41 16.88 4.85
C LEU A 155 -4.12 16.13 5.24
N GLU A 156 -4.20 15.02 5.96
CA GLU A 156 -2.99 14.27 6.32
C GLU A 156 -2.34 13.64 5.09
N MET A 157 -3.15 13.01 4.23
CA MET A 157 -2.63 12.40 3.00
C MET A 157 -2.16 13.45 2.00
N GLU A 158 -2.84 14.58 1.88
CA GLU A 158 -2.41 15.72 1.06
C GLU A 158 -1.09 16.30 1.57
N ASN A 159 -0.94 16.51 2.89
CA ASN A 159 0.33 16.95 3.49
C ASN A 159 1.47 15.93 3.28
N ARG A 160 1.16 14.62 3.34
CA ARG A 160 2.15 13.56 3.07
C ARG A 160 2.54 13.51 1.59
N LEU A 161 1.60 13.70 0.68
CA LEU A 161 1.86 13.79 -0.76
C LEU A 161 2.67 15.04 -1.10
N GLU A 162 2.31 16.21 -0.54
CA GLU A 162 3.12 17.43 -0.68
C GLU A 162 4.53 17.25 -0.10
N GLY A 163 4.66 16.54 1.02
CA GLY A 163 5.95 16.22 1.62
C GLY A 163 6.81 15.35 0.69
N ILE A 164 6.20 14.34 0.06
CA ILE A 164 6.86 13.49 -0.93
C ILE A 164 7.28 14.31 -2.15
N ASP A 165 6.39 15.13 -2.69
CA ASP A 165 6.67 15.97 -3.87
C ASP A 165 7.83 16.93 -3.58
N ARG A 166 7.84 17.60 -2.42
CA ARG A 166 8.96 18.46 -1.99
C ARG A 166 10.27 17.68 -1.88
N GLU A 167 10.27 16.47 -1.30
CA GLU A 167 11.47 15.65 -1.22
C GLU A 167 12.01 15.25 -2.59
N TYR A 168 11.13 14.90 -3.53
CA TYR A 168 11.51 14.56 -4.89
C TYR A 168 12.08 15.76 -5.64
N GLU A 169 11.48 16.94 -5.48
CA GLU A 169 12.01 18.19 -6.05
C GLU A 169 13.39 18.51 -5.49
N LEU A 170 13.59 18.39 -4.17
CA LEU A 170 14.89 18.62 -3.53
C LEU A 170 15.95 17.63 -4.01
N ARG A 171 15.62 16.33 -4.12
CA ARG A 171 16.56 15.33 -4.67
C ARG A 171 16.91 15.61 -6.11
N ARG A 172 15.92 15.97 -6.93
CA ARG A 172 16.13 16.34 -8.33
C ARG A 172 17.03 17.58 -8.45
N ILE A 173 16.79 18.62 -7.66
CA ILE A 173 17.61 19.83 -7.64
C ILE A 173 19.04 19.48 -7.21
N LEU A 174 19.22 18.69 -6.14
CA LEU A 174 20.54 18.26 -5.68
C LEU A 174 21.28 17.43 -6.74
N GLU A 175 20.61 16.51 -7.41
CA GLU A 175 21.21 15.69 -8.47
C GLU A 175 21.63 16.56 -9.67
N VAL A 176 20.77 17.50 -10.09
CA VAL A 176 21.10 18.48 -11.13
C VAL A 176 22.26 19.38 -10.71
N ASP A 177 22.30 19.82 -9.45
CA ASP A 177 23.38 20.65 -8.93
C ASP A 177 24.70 19.90 -8.85
N THR A 178 24.70 18.64 -8.41
CA THR A 178 25.91 17.82 -8.33
C THR A 178 26.48 17.55 -9.72
N THR A 179 25.64 17.18 -10.68
CA THR A 179 26.05 16.97 -12.08
C THR A 179 26.55 18.28 -12.69
N LYS A 180 25.85 19.40 -12.48
CA LYS A 180 26.29 20.73 -12.92
C LYS A 180 27.65 21.11 -12.34
N ARG A 181 27.88 20.95 -11.04
CA ARG A 181 29.19 21.22 -10.40
C ARG A 181 30.30 20.35 -10.98
N ALA A 182 30.02 19.08 -11.29
CA ALA A 182 30.99 18.19 -11.93
C ALA A 182 31.37 18.68 -13.34
N PHE A 183 30.38 19.11 -14.13
CA PHE A 183 30.64 19.70 -15.45
C PHE A 183 31.40 21.03 -15.36
N GLU A 184 31.03 21.92 -14.44
CA GLU A 184 31.73 23.20 -14.21
C GLU A 184 33.19 22.97 -13.79
N SER A 185 33.44 22.03 -12.88
CA SER A 185 34.80 21.65 -12.49
C SER A 185 35.63 21.18 -13.68
N ARG A 186 35.04 20.34 -14.54
CA ARG A 186 35.72 19.85 -15.75
C ARG A 186 35.97 20.98 -16.76
N LEU A 187 35.01 21.88 -16.94
CA LEU A 187 35.15 23.04 -17.82
C LEU A 187 36.24 23.99 -17.34
N ASN A 188 36.33 24.22 -16.03
CA ASN A 188 37.37 25.06 -15.43
C ASN A 188 38.77 24.45 -15.60
N LYS A 189 38.90 23.12 -15.48
CA LYS A 189 40.17 22.44 -15.77
C LYS A 189 40.61 22.64 -17.23
N TYR A 190 39.69 22.52 -18.18
CA TYR A 190 40.01 22.78 -19.59
C TYR A 190 40.38 24.24 -19.84
N ARG A 191 39.64 25.19 -19.25
CA ARG A 191 39.97 26.62 -19.35
C ARG A 191 41.36 26.93 -18.80
N GLN A 192 41.70 26.32 -17.66
CA GLN A 192 43.01 26.50 -17.04
C GLN A 192 44.12 25.90 -17.90
N ALA A 193 43.94 24.68 -18.42
CA ALA A 193 44.91 24.04 -19.32
C ALA A 193 45.17 24.89 -20.58
N ILE A 194 44.11 25.40 -21.21
CA ILE A 194 44.24 26.29 -22.39
C ILE A 194 44.99 27.58 -22.03
N ALA A 195 44.71 28.17 -20.87
CA ALA A 195 45.38 29.38 -20.43
C ALA A 195 46.87 29.13 -20.12
N GLU A 196 47.19 27.98 -19.53
CA GLU A 196 48.58 27.55 -19.26
C GLU A 196 49.34 27.30 -20.57
N ASP A 197 48.74 26.59 -21.53
CA ASP A 197 49.33 26.36 -22.85
C ASP A 197 49.58 27.68 -23.59
N ALA A 198 48.62 28.60 -23.59
CA ALA A 198 48.77 29.92 -24.19
C ALA A 198 49.88 30.74 -23.52
N GLN A 199 50.03 30.64 -22.20
CA GLN A 199 51.13 31.30 -21.48
C GLN A 199 52.49 30.68 -21.82
N LEU A 200 52.57 29.36 -21.98
CA LEU A 200 53.80 28.68 -22.38
C LEU A 200 54.21 29.07 -23.81
N GLU A 201 53.25 29.12 -24.73
CA GLU A 201 53.49 29.56 -26.11
C GLU A 201 54.00 31.01 -26.14
N LEU A 202 53.34 31.93 -25.42
CA LEU A 202 53.76 33.32 -25.35
C LEU A 202 55.18 33.46 -24.77
N LYS A 203 55.49 32.73 -23.69
CA LYS A 203 56.85 32.72 -23.11
C LYS A 203 57.89 32.23 -24.12
N SER A 204 57.59 31.14 -24.83
CA SER A 204 58.48 30.61 -25.87
C SER A 204 58.72 31.62 -27.01
N GLN A 205 57.66 32.27 -27.48
CA GLN A 205 57.77 33.32 -28.51
C GLN A 205 58.57 34.52 -28.02
N MET A 206 58.37 34.94 -26.77
CA MET A 206 59.11 36.05 -26.16
C MET A 206 60.60 35.72 -26.03
N ASP A 207 60.94 34.50 -25.60
CA ASP A 207 62.33 34.04 -25.51
C ASP A 207 63.00 33.99 -26.90
N ALA A 208 62.29 33.50 -27.92
CA ALA A 208 62.78 33.47 -29.29
C ALA A 208 63.01 34.89 -29.84
N PHE A 209 62.08 35.82 -29.56
CA PHE A 209 62.22 37.22 -29.93
C PHE A 209 63.41 37.87 -29.24
N GLN A 210 63.56 37.70 -27.92
CA GLN A 210 64.68 38.25 -27.15
C GLN A 210 66.03 37.74 -27.67
N ARG A 211 66.15 36.45 -28.01
CA ARG A 211 67.37 35.88 -28.61
C ARG A 211 67.67 36.53 -29.96
N THR A 212 66.66 36.71 -30.79
CA THR A 212 66.82 37.31 -32.12
C THR A 212 67.26 38.77 -32.01
N GLN A 213 66.60 39.55 -31.14
CA GLN A 213 66.97 40.94 -30.85
C GLN A 213 68.37 41.05 -30.25
N MET A 214 68.76 40.16 -29.33
CA MET A 214 70.10 40.15 -28.75
C MET A 214 71.17 39.89 -29.81
N VAL A 215 70.93 38.96 -30.74
CA VAL A 215 71.85 38.69 -31.86
C VAL A 215 71.92 39.91 -32.78
N GLN A 216 70.77 40.51 -33.13
CA GLN A 216 70.74 41.68 -33.99
C GLN A 216 71.52 42.87 -33.38
N VAL A 217 71.28 43.19 -32.12
CA VAL A 217 72.01 44.25 -31.40
C VAL A 217 73.50 43.95 -31.34
N ARG A 218 73.90 42.69 -31.10
CA ARG A 218 75.32 42.29 -31.14
C ARG A 218 75.94 42.50 -32.51
N MET A 219 75.23 42.13 -33.58
CA MET A 219 75.71 42.33 -34.95
C MET A 219 75.84 43.81 -35.29
N GLU A 220 74.85 44.64 -34.94
CA GLU A 220 74.88 46.10 -35.14
C GLU A 220 76.07 46.74 -34.40
N ILE A 221 76.31 46.34 -33.15
CA ILE A 221 77.48 46.79 -32.37
C ILE A 221 78.79 46.38 -33.06
N GLU A 222 78.92 45.13 -33.50
CA GLU A 222 80.12 44.66 -34.22
C GLU A 222 80.33 45.39 -35.55
N GLU A 223 79.25 45.71 -36.28
CA GLU A 223 79.29 46.50 -37.50
C GLU A 223 79.75 47.92 -37.25
N GLU A 224 79.20 48.60 -36.24
CA GLU A 224 79.63 49.94 -35.82
C GLU A 224 81.10 49.96 -35.41
N PHE A 225 81.54 48.97 -34.61
CA PHE A 225 82.93 48.88 -34.21
C PHE A 225 83.84 48.65 -35.41
N ARG A 226 83.48 47.75 -36.33
CA ARG A 226 84.23 47.53 -37.58
C ARG A 226 84.30 48.81 -38.41
N GLN A 227 83.22 49.58 -38.48
CA GLN A 227 83.19 50.84 -39.20
C GLN A 227 84.12 51.87 -38.57
N LYS A 228 84.02 52.11 -37.26
CA LYS A 228 84.92 53.02 -36.52
C LYS A 228 86.40 52.60 -36.65
N LEU A 229 86.68 51.29 -36.66
CA LEU A 229 88.03 50.77 -36.85
C LEU A 229 88.56 51.10 -38.26
N ARG A 230 87.74 50.90 -39.30
CA ARG A 230 88.08 51.25 -40.69
C ARG A 230 88.32 52.74 -40.84
N GLU A 231 87.47 53.59 -40.26
CA GLU A 231 87.63 55.04 -40.28
C GLU A 231 88.94 55.47 -39.61
N ARG A 232 89.27 54.93 -38.44
CA ARG A 232 90.56 55.18 -37.76
C ARG A 232 91.75 54.72 -38.59
N GLN A 233 91.67 53.56 -39.25
CA GLN A 233 92.72 53.06 -40.14
C GLN A 233 92.91 53.98 -41.34
N GLN A 234 91.83 54.43 -41.98
CA GLN A 234 91.90 55.40 -43.09
C GLN A 234 92.54 56.73 -42.65
N GLN A 235 92.18 57.24 -41.47
CA GLN A 235 92.80 58.45 -40.92
C GLN A 235 94.32 58.29 -40.74
N ILE A 236 94.77 57.14 -40.25
CA ILE A 236 96.21 56.85 -40.12
C ILE A 236 96.88 56.80 -41.49
N CYS A 237 96.30 56.09 -42.47
CA CYS A 237 96.85 56.04 -43.84
C CYS A 237 96.97 57.44 -44.46
N ASN A 238 95.92 58.26 -44.34
CA ASN A 238 95.92 59.63 -44.85
C ASN A 238 97.00 60.48 -44.16
N PHE A 239 97.18 60.37 -42.83
CA PHE A 239 98.23 61.08 -42.11
C PHE A 239 99.64 60.62 -42.50
N THR A 240 99.84 59.32 -42.74
CA THR A 240 101.13 58.80 -43.24
C THR A 240 101.43 59.31 -44.64
N GLU A 241 100.43 59.41 -45.52
CA GLU A 241 100.59 60.01 -46.84
C GLU A 241 100.91 61.51 -46.74
N GLU A 242 100.21 62.27 -45.90
CA GLU A 242 100.48 63.69 -45.68
C GLU A 242 101.88 63.95 -45.11
N THR A 243 102.33 63.16 -44.13
CA THR A 243 103.68 63.29 -43.55
C THR A 243 104.79 62.88 -44.52
N VAL A 244 104.56 61.86 -45.36
CA VAL A 244 105.47 61.51 -46.47
C VAL A 244 105.52 62.64 -47.50
N LEU A 245 104.38 63.23 -47.86
CA LEU A 245 104.32 64.38 -48.77
C LEU A 245 105.01 65.62 -48.18
N GLN A 246 104.89 65.86 -46.86
CA GLN A 246 105.59 66.94 -46.17
C GLN A 246 107.10 66.71 -46.10
N SER A 247 107.56 65.48 -45.85
CA SER A 247 109.00 65.17 -45.80
C SER A 247 109.66 65.23 -47.19
N ILE A 248 108.93 64.88 -48.25
CA ILE A 248 109.37 65.12 -49.65
C ILE A 248 109.43 66.63 -49.95
N ARG A 249 108.47 67.43 -49.47
CA ARG A 249 108.45 68.90 -49.66
C ARG A 249 109.59 69.62 -48.92
N VAL A 250 110.02 69.10 -47.76
CA VAL A 250 111.18 69.61 -47.01
C VAL A 250 112.51 69.19 -47.67
N HIS A 251 112.57 68.04 -48.34
CA HIS A 251 113.75 67.58 -49.08
C HIS A 251 113.90 68.16 -50.50
N SER A 252 112.86 68.79 -51.07
CA SER A 252 112.94 69.50 -52.37
C SER A 252 113.15 71.03 -52.23
N GLY A 253 113.49 71.51 -51.03
CA GLY A 253 113.67 72.93 -50.70
C GLY A 253 115.12 73.35 -50.40
N TYR A 254 116.11 72.55 -50.78
CA TYR A 254 117.53 72.92 -50.77
C TYR A 254 118.07 73.04 -52.19
#